data_AF-A0AA97HJB3-F1
#
_entry.id   AF-A0AA97HJB3-F1
#
_cell.length_a   1.000
_cell.length_b   1.000
_cell.length_c   1.000
_cell.angle_alpha   90.00
_cell.angle_beta   90.00
_cell.angle_gamma   90.00
#
_symmetry.space_group_name_H-M   'P 1'
#
loop_
_entity.id
_entity.type
_entity.pdbx_description
1 polymer ?
#
loop_
_entity_poly.entity_id
_entity_poly.type
_entity_poly.pdbx_seq_one_letter_code
_entity_poly.pdbx_strand_id
1 'polypeptide(L)'
;MCSAIHQAYSVNHAMQSNRNMYTTLPEPAMRPIDAYDVLVHGRVGRVDVEDAIGRVAAAMVVPYPPGIPVIMPGEQFTPETQLILEYLRFARDFDRQFPGFENEIHGLRIEEGPLGKRYLIDCVHE
;
A
#
# COMPACT_ATOMS: atom_id res chain seq x y z
N MET A 1 -9.98 12.81 -21.76
CA MET A 1 -9.03 12.41 -20.71
C MET A 1 -9.51 12.84 -19.33
N CYS A 2 -9.65 14.15 -19.04
CA CYS A 2 -10.10 14.63 -17.72
C CYS A 2 -11.43 14.02 -17.25
N SER A 3 -12.45 13.96 -18.12
CA SER A 3 -13.74 13.34 -17.77
C SER A 3 -13.64 11.83 -17.50
N ALA A 4 -12.74 11.13 -18.21
CA ALA A 4 -12.54 9.69 -18.01
C ALA A 4 -11.84 9.41 -16.67
N ILE A 5 -10.80 10.18 -16.34
CA ILE A 5 -10.13 10.13 -15.04
C ILE A 5 -11.13 10.45 -13.92
N HIS A 6 -11.88 11.56 -14.06
CA HIS A 6 -12.90 11.94 -13.08
C HIS A 6 -13.96 10.84 -12.88
N GLN A 7 -14.42 10.23 -13.97
CA GLN A 7 -15.36 9.12 -13.92
C GLN A 7 -14.75 7.89 -13.21
N ALA A 8 -13.47 7.58 -13.45
CA ALA A 8 -12.79 6.49 -12.76
C ALA A 8 -12.67 6.74 -11.25
N TYR A 9 -12.32 7.95 -10.81
CA TYR A 9 -12.33 8.30 -9.38
C TYR A 9 -13.73 8.20 -8.77
N SER A 10 -14.76 8.62 -9.51
CA SER A 10 -16.15 8.59 -9.05
C SER A 10 -16.69 7.16 -8.91
N VAL A 11 -16.51 6.33 -9.94
CA VAL A 11 -17.00 4.94 -9.98
C VAL A 11 -16.31 4.06 -8.94
N ASN A 12 -15.02 4.27 -8.72
CA ASN A 12 -14.26 3.51 -7.71
C ASN A 12 -14.38 4.08 -6.29
N HIS A 13 -15.23 5.10 -6.09
CA HIS A 13 -15.41 5.78 -4.81
C HIS A 13 -14.07 6.17 -4.15
N ALA A 14 -13.09 6.59 -4.94
CA ALA A 14 -11.71 6.76 -4.52
C ALA A 14 -11.55 7.73 -3.33
N MET A 15 -12.41 8.75 -3.24
CA MET A 15 -12.44 9.70 -2.11
C MET A 15 -12.94 9.04 -0.81
N GLN A 16 -13.90 8.13 -0.92
CA GLN A 16 -14.40 7.38 0.23
C GLN A 16 -13.35 6.36 0.68
N SER A 17 -12.72 5.63 -0.25
CA SER A 17 -11.62 4.71 0.05
C SER A 17 -10.45 5.43 0.72
N ASN A 18 -10.06 6.60 0.21
CA ASN A 18 -8.99 7.42 0.79
C ASN A 18 -9.36 7.90 2.21
N ARG A 19 -10.62 8.23 2.48
CA ARG A 19 -11.04 8.58 3.85
C ARG A 19 -11.03 7.37 4.77
N ASN A 20 -11.52 6.23 4.28
CA ASN A 20 -11.73 5.02 5.05
C ASN A 20 -10.41 4.34 5.45
N MET A 21 -9.33 4.48 4.68
CA MET A 21 -8.01 3.95 5.07
C MET A 21 -7.45 4.59 6.35
N TYR A 22 -7.94 5.77 6.75
CA TYR A 22 -7.50 6.46 7.98
C TYR A 22 -8.44 6.26 9.17
N THR A 23 -9.53 5.50 9.05
CA THR A 23 -10.48 5.32 10.16
C THR A 23 -10.07 4.25 11.15
N THR A 24 -9.15 3.38 10.75
CA THR A 24 -8.68 2.25 11.55
C THR A 24 -7.17 2.38 11.70
N LEU A 25 -6.68 2.29 12.93
CA LEU A 25 -5.25 2.25 13.19
C LEU A 25 -4.75 0.80 13.09
N PRO A 26 -3.67 0.54 12.34
CA PRO A 26 -3.02 -0.77 12.30
C PRO A 26 -2.50 -1.22 13.67
N GLU A 27 -2.34 -2.52 13.86
CA GLU A 27 -1.81 -3.08 15.10
C GLU A 27 -0.28 -3.02 15.13
N PRO A 28 0.34 -2.42 16.17
CA PRO A 28 1.80 -2.44 16.33
C PRO A 28 2.28 -3.82 16.79
N ALA A 29 2.91 -4.58 15.90
CA ALA A 29 3.45 -5.91 16.20
C ALA A 29 4.91 -5.89 16.68
N MET A 30 5.69 -4.88 16.29
CA MET A 30 7.06 -4.66 16.76
C MET A 30 7.41 -3.18 16.81
N ARG A 31 8.52 -2.83 17.47
CA ARG A 31 8.94 -1.42 17.53
C ARG A 31 9.43 -0.98 16.16
N PRO A 32 9.18 0.28 15.76
CA PRO A 32 9.66 0.79 14.48
C PRO A 32 11.17 0.70 14.29
N ILE A 33 11.95 0.83 15.37
CA ILE A 33 13.41 0.70 15.32
C ILE A 33 13.85 -0.73 14.97
N ASP A 34 13.12 -1.74 15.44
CA ASP A 34 13.44 -3.14 15.16
C ASP A 34 13.06 -3.48 13.71
N ALA A 35 11.92 -2.99 13.22
CA ALA A 35 11.54 -3.13 11.81
C ALA A 35 12.52 -2.41 10.88
N TYR A 36 12.99 -1.22 11.26
CA TYR A 36 14.02 -0.50 10.53
C TYR A 36 15.35 -1.26 10.50
N ASP A 37 15.77 -1.86 11.63
CA ASP A 37 16.96 -2.70 11.70
C ASP A 37 16.87 -3.90 10.74
N VAL A 38 15.71 -4.53 10.62
CA VAL A 38 15.47 -5.60 9.64
C VAL A 38 15.62 -5.07 8.20
N LEU A 39 15.02 -3.91 7.90
CA LEU A 39 15.06 -3.27 6.58
C LEU A 39 16.49 -2.92 6.14
N VAL A 40 17.28 -2.24 6.99
CA VAL A 40 18.64 -1.82 6.64
C VAL A 40 19.61 -2.99 6.48
N HIS A 41 19.37 -4.09 7.17
CA HIS A 41 20.13 -5.33 7.03
C HIS A 41 19.65 -6.20 5.85
N GLY A 42 18.66 -5.73 5.07
CA GLY A 42 18.13 -6.47 3.93
C GLY A 42 17.40 -7.76 4.29
N ARG A 43 16.97 -7.92 5.56
CA ARG A 43 16.25 -9.09 6.07
C ARG A 43 14.74 -8.97 5.82
N VAL A 44 14.36 -8.47 4.64
CA VAL A 44 12.96 -8.22 4.28
C VAL A 44 12.51 -9.09 3.11
N GLY A 45 11.29 -9.62 3.22
CA GLY A 45 10.62 -10.34 2.16
C GLY A 45 9.68 -9.43 1.38
N ARG A 46 9.71 -9.52 0.06
CA ARG A 46 8.74 -8.83 -0.80
C ARG A 46 7.45 -9.65 -0.82
N VAL A 47 6.38 -9.05 -0.32
CA VAL A 47 5.05 -9.68 -0.27
C VAL A 47 4.12 -8.92 -1.20
N ASP A 48 3.31 -9.65 -1.97
CA ASP A 48 2.29 -9.03 -2.82
C ASP A 48 1.19 -8.41 -1.94
N VAL A 49 0.61 -7.29 -2.37
CA VAL A 49 -0.51 -6.66 -1.65
C VAL A 49 -1.65 -7.64 -1.37
N GLU A 50 -1.85 -8.64 -2.24
CA GLU A 50 -2.85 -9.69 -2.05
C GLU A 50 -2.55 -10.62 -0.87
N ASP A 51 -1.28 -10.78 -0.51
CA ASP A 51 -0.78 -11.71 0.52
C ASP A 51 -0.28 -10.97 1.78
N ALA A 52 -0.56 -9.66 1.88
CA ALA A 52 -0.01 -8.81 2.93
C ALA A 52 -0.62 -9.08 4.31
N ILE A 53 -1.86 -9.57 4.39
CA ILE A 53 -2.52 -9.86 5.68
C ILE A 53 -1.69 -10.87 6.49
N GLY A 54 -1.49 -10.55 7.77
CA GLY A 54 -0.65 -11.29 8.70
C GLY A 54 0.82 -10.90 8.65
N ARG A 55 1.27 -10.07 7.70
CA ARG A 55 2.67 -9.64 7.59
C ARG A 55 2.93 -8.35 8.35
N VAL A 56 4.15 -8.20 8.84
CA VAL A 56 4.63 -6.98 9.49
C VAL A 56 5.38 -6.13 8.48
N ALA A 57 4.98 -4.87 8.33
CA ALA A 57 5.63 -3.95 7.41
C ALA A 57 7.04 -3.59 7.90
N ALA A 58 8.04 -3.71 7.04
CA ALA A 58 9.41 -3.29 7.34
C ALA A 58 9.66 -1.82 6.95
N ALA A 59 8.83 -1.26 6.06
CA ALA A 59 8.87 0.13 5.62
C ALA A 59 7.51 0.81 5.84
N MET A 60 7.52 2.14 5.90
CA MET A 60 6.29 2.93 5.95
C MET A 60 5.56 2.88 4.61
N VAL A 61 4.23 2.87 4.62
CA VAL A 61 3.40 3.01 3.41
C VAL A 61 2.70 4.37 3.45
N VAL A 62 2.93 5.20 2.43
CA VAL A 62 2.43 6.58 2.39
C VAL A 62 1.79 6.89 1.02
N PRO A 63 0.46 6.81 0.92
CA PRO A 63 -0.28 7.26 -0.26
C PRO A 63 -0.21 8.76 -0.45
N TYR A 64 0.03 9.20 -1.69
CA TYR A 64 -0.07 10.60 -2.09
C TYR A 64 -1.08 10.79 -3.23
N PRO A 65 -2.07 11.67 -3.06
CA PRO A 65 -2.44 12.42 -1.85
C PRO A 65 -3.21 11.58 -0.81
N PRO A 66 -3.24 11.95 0.50
CA PRO A 66 -2.79 13.21 1.10
C PRO A 66 -1.32 13.26 1.55
N GLY A 67 -0.57 12.16 1.50
CA GLY A 67 0.82 12.11 1.96
C GLY A 67 0.98 11.84 3.46
N ILE A 68 -0.02 11.21 4.09
CA ILE A 68 0.01 10.80 5.51
C ILE A 68 0.23 9.29 5.57
N PRO A 69 1.17 8.79 6.42
CA PRO A 69 1.39 7.35 6.57
C PRO A 69 0.12 6.61 6.98
N VAL A 70 -0.19 5.53 6.27
CA VAL A 70 -1.28 4.60 6.60
C VAL A 70 -0.76 3.35 7.32
N ILE A 71 0.52 3.05 7.16
CA ILE A 71 1.22 1.96 7.84
C ILE A 71 2.60 2.47 8.25
N MET A 72 2.97 2.26 9.51
CA MET A 72 4.28 2.52 10.07
C MET A 72 5.13 1.24 10.07
N PRO A 73 6.47 1.35 10.02
CA PRO A 73 7.34 0.19 10.20
C PRO A 73 7.06 -0.51 11.53
N GLY A 74 6.89 -1.82 11.48
CA GLY A 74 6.58 -2.65 12.64
C GLY A 74 5.08 -2.83 12.91
N GLU A 75 4.21 -2.17 12.16
CA GLU A 75 2.77 -2.45 12.17
C GLU A 75 2.44 -3.67 11.30
N GLN A 76 1.43 -4.42 11.72
CA GLN A 76 0.95 -5.60 11.02
C GLN A 76 -0.27 -5.28 10.17
N PHE A 77 -0.33 -5.86 8.97
CA PHE A 77 -1.55 -5.88 8.18
C PHE A 77 -2.51 -6.89 8.78
N THR A 78 -3.55 -6.43 9.46
CA THR A 78 -4.59 -7.29 10.04
C THR A 78 -5.87 -7.24 9.19
N PRO A 79 -6.86 -8.11 9.41
CA PRO A 79 -8.17 -8.02 8.72
C PRO A 79 -8.83 -6.63 8.84
N GLU A 80 -8.55 -5.90 9.92
CA GLU A 80 -9.06 -4.53 10.13
C GLU A 80 -8.39 -3.49 9.21
N THR A 81 -7.21 -3.80 8.68
CA THR A 81 -6.48 -2.98 7.69
C THR A 81 -6.90 -3.25 6.24
N GLN A 82 -7.92 -4.07 6.00
CA GLN A 82 -8.41 -4.44 4.67
C GLN A 82 -8.67 -3.23 3.76
N LEU A 83 -9.18 -2.13 4.31
CA LEU A 83 -9.47 -0.89 3.58
C LEU A 83 -8.20 -0.25 2.98
N ILE A 84 -7.05 -0.38 3.65
CA ILE A 84 -5.76 0.08 3.14
C ILE A 84 -5.40 -0.76 1.91
N LEU A 85 -5.49 -2.10 2.00
CA LEU A 85 -5.18 -3.00 0.89
C LEU A 85 -6.12 -2.80 -0.30
N GLU A 86 -7.41 -2.54 -0.06
CA GLU A 86 -8.38 -2.20 -1.10
C GLU A 86 -7.99 -0.91 -1.85
N TYR A 87 -7.52 0.11 -1.14
CA TYR A 87 -7.01 1.33 -1.77
C TYR A 87 -5.76 1.04 -2.62
N LEU A 88 -4.82 0.22 -2.13
CA LEU A 88 -3.63 -0.17 -2.90
C LEU A 88 -3.98 -0.95 -4.17
N ARG A 89 -4.99 -1.83 -4.12
CA ARG A 89 -5.53 -2.54 -5.30
C ARG A 89 -6.14 -1.57 -6.31
N PHE A 90 -6.95 -0.62 -5.83
CA PHE A 90 -7.52 0.43 -6.67
C PHE A 90 -6.41 1.23 -7.38
N ALA A 91 -5.36 1.66 -6.65
CA ALA A 91 -4.25 2.40 -7.22
C ALA A 91 -3.54 1.60 -8.33
N ARG A 92 -3.27 0.30 -8.09
CA ARG A 92 -2.71 -0.59 -9.13
C ARG A 92 -3.56 -0.65 -10.38
N ASP A 93 -4.86 -0.81 -10.23
CA ASP A 93 -5.77 -0.97 -11.37
C ASP A 93 -5.98 0.35 -12.11
N PHE A 94 -6.00 1.48 -11.38
CA PHE A 94 -6.02 2.82 -11.94
C PHE A 94 -4.74 3.12 -12.76
N ASP A 95 -3.57 2.79 -12.22
CA ASP A 95 -2.27 3.04 -12.86
C ASP A 95 -2.05 2.19 -14.11
N ARG A 96 -2.77 1.07 -14.22
CA ARG A 96 -2.85 0.25 -15.45
C ARG A 96 -3.79 0.88 -16.47
N GLN A 97 -4.89 1.48 -16.02
CA GLN A 97 -5.89 2.09 -16.89
C GLN A 97 -5.44 3.44 -17.45
N PHE A 98 -4.66 4.21 -16.69
CA PHE A 98 -4.20 5.55 -17.08
C PHE A 98 -2.67 5.68 -16.94
N PRO A 99 -1.88 5.11 -17.88
CA PRO A 99 -0.43 5.31 -17.90
C PRO A 99 -0.05 6.79 -17.96
N GLY A 100 0.92 7.22 -17.15
CA GLY A 100 1.33 8.63 -17.01
C GLY A 100 0.54 9.44 -15.98
N PHE A 101 -0.46 8.83 -15.31
CA PHE A 101 -1.21 9.42 -14.19
C PHE A 101 -1.14 8.51 -12.96
N GLU A 102 0.01 7.88 -12.74
CA GLU A 102 0.20 6.92 -11.66
C GLU A 102 -0.02 7.55 -10.28
N ASN A 103 -0.61 6.76 -9.38
CA ASN A 103 -0.70 7.11 -7.98
C ASN A 103 0.68 6.96 -7.33
N GLU A 104 1.12 8.00 -6.64
CA GLU A 104 2.40 7.97 -5.94
C GLU A 104 2.18 7.39 -4.54
N ILE A 105 2.75 6.22 -4.27
CA ILE A 105 2.66 5.57 -2.95
C ILE A 105 4.06 5.20 -2.49
N HIS A 106 4.57 5.90 -1.47
CA HIS A 106 5.90 5.62 -0.95
C HIS A 106 5.89 4.32 -0.14
N GLY A 107 7.00 3.59 -0.20
CA GLY A 107 7.16 2.29 0.46
C GLY A 107 6.64 1.09 -0.32
N LEU A 108 5.91 1.32 -1.42
CA LEU A 108 5.57 0.26 -2.37
C LEU A 108 6.67 0.06 -3.41
N ARG A 109 6.93 -1.19 -3.73
CA ARG A 109 7.73 -1.58 -4.88
C ARG A 109 6.80 -2.01 -6.00
N ILE A 110 6.98 -1.39 -7.17
CA ILE A 110 6.22 -1.74 -8.36
C ILE A 110 7.14 -2.57 -9.26
N GLU A 111 6.75 -3.82 -9.52
CA GLU A 111 7.45 -4.72 -10.44
C GLU A 111 6.56 -5.05 -11.64
N GLU A 112 7.14 -5.15 -12.84
CA GLU A 112 6.40 -5.63 -14.01
C GLU A 112 6.37 -7.16 -14.04
N GLY A 113 5.16 -7.73 -14.01
CA GLY A 113 4.94 -9.15 -14.19
C GLY A 113 4.23 -9.48 -15.52
N PRO A 114 4.10 -10.77 -15.86
CA PRO A 114 3.41 -11.22 -17.08
C PRO A 114 1.94 -10.75 -17.17
N LEU A 115 1.31 -10.49 -16.02
CA LEU A 115 -0.09 -10.05 -15.89
C LEU A 115 -0.22 -8.55 -15.57
N GLY A 116 0.86 -7.77 -15.75
CA GLY A 116 0.93 -6.33 -15.48
C GLY A 116 1.67 -5.96 -14.19
N LYS A 117 1.58 -4.69 -13.79
CA LYS A 117 2.24 -4.13 -12.59
C LYS A 117 1.81 -4.87 -11.32
N ARG A 118 2.77 -5.37 -10.54
CA ARG A 118 2.57 -5.98 -9.21
C ARG A 118 3.01 -5.00 -8.13
N TYR A 119 2.21 -4.88 -7.07
CA TYR A 119 2.46 -3.96 -5.98
C TYR A 119 2.96 -4.82 -4.83
N LEU A 120 4.20 -4.58 -4.42
CA LEU A 120 4.90 -5.38 -3.42
C LEU A 120 5.25 -4.51 -2.22
N ILE A 121 5.12 -5.07 -1.04
CA ILE A 121 5.45 -4.43 0.23
C ILE A 121 6.67 -5.15 0.81
N ASP A 122 7.64 -4.37 1.31
CA ASP A 122 8.75 -4.93 2.07
C ASP A 122 8.25 -5.28 3.49
N CYS A 123 8.19 -6.57 3.80
CA CYS A 123 7.78 -7.09 5.10
C CYS A 123 8.94 -7.75 5.83
N VAL A 124 8.88 -7.79 7.16
CA VAL A 124 9.87 -8.48 7.99
C VAL A 124 9.83 -9.99 7.68
N HIS A 125 10.99 -10.59 7.44
CA HIS A 125 11.11 -12.04 7.38
C HIS A 125 10.89 -12.64 8.77
N GLU A 126 10.01 -13.65 8.87
CA GLU A 126 9.96 -14.55 10.02
C GLU A 126 11.23 -15.41 10.09
#